data_AF-A0A803L0T6-F1
#
_entry.id   AF-A0A803L0T6-F1
#
_cell.length_a   1.000
_cell.length_b   1.000
_cell.length_c   1.000
_cell.angle_alpha   90.00
_cell.angle_beta   90.00
_cell.angle_gamma   90.00
#
_symmetry.space_group_name_H-M   'P 1'
#
loop_
_entity.id
_entity.type
_entity.pdbx_description
1 polymer ?
#
loop_
_entity_poly.entity_id
_entity_poly.type
_entity_poly.pdbx_seq_one_letter_code
_entity_poly.pdbx_strand_id
1 'polypeptide(L)'
;MRIKVKVDIRKPLRRGLFISTGGSKPKWIVIKYERLGDFCFSCGKLNHIDKDCIAEDEDEEEGCEVVYQYGAWLRASPSKQQEKSFSLREKERK
;
A
#
# COMPACT_ATOMS: atom_id res chain seq x y z
N MET A 1 -12.48 11.31 8.84
CA MET A 1 -12.69 10.28 9.90
C MET A 1 -11.36 9.58 10.15
N ARG A 2 -10.95 9.42 11.41
CA ARG A 2 -9.70 8.72 11.80
C ARG A 2 -10.05 7.74 12.91
N ILE A 3 -9.60 6.50 12.79
CA ILE A 3 -9.85 5.44 13.77
C ILE A 3 -8.53 4.72 14.09
N LYS A 4 -8.38 4.27 15.33
CA LYS A 4 -7.24 3.44 15.75
C LYS A 4 -7.70 1.99 15.83
N VAL A 5 -7.01 1.11 15.13
CA VAL A 5 -7.30 -0.33 15.08
C VAL A 5 -6.01 -1.13 15.20
N LYS A 6 -6.11 -2.36 15.70
CA LYS A 6 -5.01 -3.33 15.61
C LYS A 6 -4.99 -3.90 14.19
N VAL A 7 -3.83 -3.88 13.54
CA VAL A 7 -3.62 -4.43 12.20
C VAL A 7 -2.57 -5.52 12.28
N ASP A 8 -2.82 -6.65 11.60
CA ASP A 8 -1.85 -7.71 11.44
C ASP A 8 -0.83 -7.31 10.37
N ILE A 9 0.41 -7.05 10.78
CA ILE A 9 1.49 -6.59 9.91
C ILE A 9 2.04 -7.68 8.97
N ARG A 10 1.70 -8.96 9.22
CA ARG A 10 2.13 -10.09 8.38
C ARG A 10 1.32 -10.17 7.09
N LYS A 11 0.19 -9.47 7.02
CA LYS A 11 -0.71 -9.43 5.88
C LYS A 11 -0.49 -8.14 5.07
N PRO A 12 -0.74 -8.17 3.76
CA PRO A 12 -0.75 -6.96 2.94
C PRO A 12 -1.72 -5.91 3.51
N LEU A 13 -1.34 -4.63 3.37
CA LEU A 13 -2.18 -3.51 3.78
C LEU A 13 -3.52 -3.53 3.05
N ARG A 14 -4.61 -3.14 3.72
CA ARG A 14 -5.88 -2.95 3.02
C ARG A 14 -5.85 -1.64 2.25
N ARG A 15 -6.18 -1.70 0.96
CA ARG A 15 -6.26 -0.53 0.05
C ARG A 15 -7.56 0.25 0.20
N GLY A 16 -8.63 -0.47 0.49
CA GLY A 16 -9.96 0.08 0.68
C GLY A 16 -10.88 -0.94 1.30
N LEU A 17 -12.10 -0.50 1.58
CA LEU A 17 -13.18 -1.38 2.06
C LEU A 17 -14.52 -0.84 1.57
N PHE A 18 -15.50 -1.73 1.43
CA PHE A 18 -16.88 -1.35 1.17
C PHE A 18 -17.57 -1.02 2.50
N ILE A 19 -18.14 0.18 2.60
CA ILE A 19 -19.02 0.55 3.71
C ILE A 19 -20.45 0.55 3.20
N SER A 20 -21.33 -0.16 3.91
CA SER A 20 -22.77 -0.01 3.78
C SER A 20 -23.29 0.87 4.91
N THR A 21 -23.97 1.95 4.55
CA THR A 21 -24.75 2.77 5.48
C THR A 21 -26.21 2.46 5.17
N GLY A 22 -26.97 1.98 6.16
CA GLY A 22 -28.30 1.37 6.00
C GLY A 22 -29.17 2.05 4.94
N GLY A 23 -29.70 1.25 4.00
CA GLY A 23 -30.56 1.70 2.90
C GLY A 23 -29.84 2.12 1.61
N SER A 24 -28.51 2.24 1.62
CA SER A 24 -27.72 2.63 0.44
C SER A 24 -26.82 1.51 -0.08
N LYS A 25 -26.54 1.50 -1.39
CA LYS A 25 -25.57 0.58 -1.99
C LYS A 25 -24.20 0.77 -1.33
N PRO A 26 -23.45 -0.32 -1.08
CA PRO A 26 -22.13 -0.24 -0.47
C PRO A 26 -21.21 0.65 -1.32
N LYS A 27 -20.50 1.56 -0.68
CA LYS A 27 -19.54 2.47 -1.33
C LYS A 27 -18.12 2.01 -1.05
N TRP A 28 -17.29 1.97 -2.08
CA TRP A 28 -15.86 1.75 -1.92
C TRP A 28 -15.22 3.00 -1.32
N ILE A 29 -14.47 2.82 -0.23
CA ILE A 29 -13.65 3.89 0.34
C ILE A 29 -12.19 3.49 0.32
N VAL A 30 -11.33 4.48 0.05
CA VAL A 30 -9.88 4.33 0.13
C VAL A 30 -9.44 4.49 1.58
N ILE A 31 -8.61 3.58 2.06
CA ILE A 31 -8.02 3.67 3.40
C ILE A 31 -6.69 4.41 3.28
N LYS A 32 -6.42 5.29 4.24
CA LYS A 32 -5.09 5.89 4.42
C LYS A 32 -4.59 5.62 5.83
N TYR A 33 -3.30 5.33 5.95
CA TYR A 33 -2.62 4.97 7.19
C TYR A 33 -1.76 6.13 7.69
N GLU A 34 -1.92 6.48 8.95
CA GLU A 34 -1.02 7.40 9.64
C GLU A 34 0.19 6.64 10.18
N ARG A 35 1.36 7.29 10.20
CA ARG A 35 2.63 6.72 10.71
C ARG A 35 3.02 5.40 10.03
N LEU A 36 2.65 5.26 8.76
CA LEU A 36 3.03 4.10 7.96
C LEU A 36 4.51 4.17 7.59
N GLY A 37 5.30 3.20 8.05
CA GLY A 37 6.69 3.01 7.67
C GLY A 37 6.85 2.58 6.21
N ASP A 38 8.04 2.13 5.84
CA ASP A 38 8.27 1.55 4.51
C ASP A 38 7.51 0.24 4.32
N PHE A 39 6.96 0.09 3.13
CA PHE A 39 6.20 -1.07 2.70
C PHE A 39 6.43 -1.28 1.20
N CYS A 40 6.19 -2.49 0.73
CA CYS A 40 6.33 -2.89 -0.66
C CYS A 40 5.09 -2.49 -1.47
N PHE A 41 5.30 -1.78 -2.56
CA PHE A 41 4.30 -1.33 -3.53
C PHE A 41 3.80 -2.45 -4.45
N SER A 42 4.57 -3.54 -4.61
CA SER A 42 4.12 -4.76 -5.29
C SER A 42 3.22 -5.60 -4.37
N CYS A 43 3.77 -6.15 -3.27
CA CYS A 43 3.04 -7.11 -2.43
C CYS A 43 2.23 -6.49 -1.27
N GLY A 44 2.44 -5.22 -0.94
CA GLY A 44 1.68 -4.49 0.09
C GLY A 44 2.06 -4.79 1.53
N LYS A 45 3.08 -5.60 1.80
CA LYS A 45 3.55 -5.94 3.15
C LYS A 45 4.52 -4.90 3.70
N LEU A 46 4.52 -4.79 5.03
CA LEU A 46 5.51 -3.99 5.77
C LEU A 46 6.85 -4.75 5.85
N ASN A 47 7.92 -4.02 6.21
CA ASN A 47 9.27 -4.55 6.49
C ASN A 47 10.22 -4.71 5.29
N HIS A 48 9.80 -4.39 4.07
CA HIS A 48 10.68 -4.33 2.90
C HIS A 48 10.15 -3.33 1.87
N ILE A 49 11.00 -3.00 0.90
CA ILE A 49 10.64 -2.20 -0.27
C ILE A 49 10.58 -3.09 -1.52
N ASP A 50 10.11 -2.52 -2.61
CA ASP A 50 9.92 -3.19 -3.92
C ASP A 50 11.17 -3.99 -4.31
N LYS A 51 12.34 -3.33 -4.26
CA LYS A 51 13.65 -3.91 -4.62
C LYS A 51 14.08 -5.14 -3.81
N ASP A 52 13.48 -5.37 -2.64
CA ASP A 52 13.80 -6.48 -1.76
C ASP A 52 12.65 -7.52 -1.71
N CYS A 53 11.68 -7.43 -2.62
CA CYS A 53 10.47 -8.24 -2.61
C CYS A 53 10.68 -9.56 -3.36
N ILE A 54 10.86 -10.65 -2.61
CA ILE A 54 11.02 -12.01 -3.15
C ILE A 54 9.84 -12.45 -4.04
N ALA A 55 8.64 -11.91 -3.81
CA ALA A 55 7.49 -12.23 -4.67
C ALA A 55 7.65 -11.73 -6.10
N GLU A 56 8.44 -10.66 -6.33
CA GLU A 56 8.75 -10.20 -7.69
C GLU A 56 9.64 -11.23 -8.42
N ASP A 57 10.55 -11.88 -7.70
CA ASP A 57 11.42 -12.92 -8.27
C ASP A 57 10.61 -14.17 -8.71
N GLU A 58 9.56 -14.54 -7.97
CA GLU A 58 8.65 -15.65 -8.34
C GLU A 58 7.78 -15.29 -9.55
N ASP A 59 7.26 -14.06 -9.62
CA ASP A 59 6.43 -13.57 -10.72
C ASP A 59 7.22 -13.42 -12.04
N GLU A 60 8.51 -13.07 -11.96
CA GLU A 60 9.43 -12.98 -13.11
C GLU A 60 9.73 -14.35 -13.74
N GLU A 61 9.89 -15.41 -12.93
CA GLU A 61 10.08 -16.78 -13.42
C GLU A 61 8.83 -17.31 -14.15
N GLU A 62 7.63 -16.88 -13.76
CA GLU A 62 6.38 -17.22 -14.43
C GLU A 62 6.02 -16.30 -15.62
N GLY A 63 6.86 -15.30 -15.93
CA GLY A 63 6.64 -14.36 -17.03
C GLY A 63 5.44 -13.42 -16.81
N CYS A 64 5.04 -13.21 -15.55
CA CYS A 64 3.96 -12.30 -15.19
C CYS A 64 4.50 -10.88 -15.00
N GLU A 65 3.79 -9.88 -15.51
CA GLU A 65 4.18 -8.46 -15.34
C GLU A 65 3.98 -8.05 -13.87
N VAL A 66 5.02 -7.47 -13.25
CA VAL A 66 4.95 -6.99 -11.86
C VAL A 66 3.92 -5.86 -11.74
N VAL A 67 2.75 -6.16 -11.14
CA VAL A 67 1.69 -5.17 -10.93
C VAL A 67 1.85 -4.48 -9.59
N TYR A 68 2.28 -3.22 -9.62
CA TYR A 68 2.36 -2.36 -8.44
C TYR A 68 0.98 -1.91 -7.94
N GLN A 69 0.36 -2.76 -7.12
CA GLN A 69 -0.99 -2.60 -6.59
C GLN A 69 -1.11 -1.54 -5.49
N TYR A 70 0.01 -1.06 -4.95
CA TYR A 70 0.06 -0.11 -3.86
C TYR A 70 0.93 1.11 -4.21
N GLY A 71 0.97 2.12 -3.33
CA GLY A 71 1.74 3.33 -3.58
C GLY A 71 1.67 4.36 -2.45
N ALA A 72 2.33 5.49 -2.63
CA ALA A 72 2.45 6.51 -1.57
C ALA A 72 1.08 7.07 -1.14
N TRP A 73 0.08 6.98 -2.02
CA TRP A 73 -1.32 7.36 -1.79
C TRP A 73 -2.01 6.67 -0.60
N LEU A 74 -1.46 5.55 -0.11
CA LEU A 74 -1.93 4.87 1.12
C LEU A 74 -1.54 5.60 2.41
N ARG A 75 -0.66 6.59 2.36
CA ARG A 75 -0.23 7.33 3.56
C ARG A 75 -1.11 8.54 3.79
N ALA A 76 -1.53 8.71 5.04
CA ALA A 76 -2.15 9.94 5.50
C ALA A 76 -1.06 10.87 6.03
N SER A 77 -0.85 12.02 5.35
CA SER A 77 0.03 13.11 5.80
C SER A 77 1.49 12.67 6.11
N PRO A 78 2.25 12.21 5.10
CA PRO A 78 3.67 11.89 5.27
C PRO A 78 4.49 13.11 5.75
N SER A 79 5.57 12.87 6.49
CA SER A 79 6.55 13.93 6.79
C SER A 79 7.27 14.38 5.51
N LYS A 80 7.81 15.61 5.47
CA LYS A 80 8.54 16.12 4.28
C LYS A 80 9.69 15.22 3.81
N GLN A 81 10.37 14.54 4.74
CA GLN A 81 11.44 13.59 4.41
C GLN A 81 10.89 12.33 3.75
N GLN A 82 9.78 11.81 4.29
CA GLN A 82 9.07 10.67 3.74
C GLN A 82 8.45 10.98 2.38
N GLU A 83 7.88 12.18 2.18
CA GLU A 83 7.36 12.61 0.87
C GLU A 83 8.43 12.49 -0.23
N LYS A 84 9.65 12.98 0.05
CA LYS A 84 10.76 12.90 -0.91
C LYS A 84 11.14 11.47 -1.25
N SER A 85 11.33 10.60 -0.24
CA SER A 85 11.72 9.20 -0.50
C SER A 85 10.65 8.45 -1.30
N PHE A 86 9.37 8.68 -1.02
CA PHE A 86 8.29 8.04 -1.76
C PHE A 86 8.12 8.58 -3.17
N SER A 87 8.25 9.89 -3.38
CA SER A 87 8.22 10.47 -4.73
C SER A 87 9.38 9.98 -5.60
N LEU A 88 10.51 9.58 -5.01
CA LEU A 88 11.59 8.91 -5.76
C LEU A 88 11.17 7.50 -6.17
N ARG A 89 10.68 6.69 -5.22
CA ARG A 89 10.20 5.33 -5.50
C ARG A 89 9.06 5.29 -6.51
N GLU A 90 8.14 6.26 -6.49
CA GLU A 90 7.06 6.35 -7.48
C GLU A 90 7.57 6.71 -8.88
N LYS A 91 8.71 7.42 -9.00
CA LYS A 91 9.33 7.74 -10.29
C LYS A 91 10.12 6.57 -10.87
N GLU A 92 10.74 5.74 -10.03
CA GLU A 92 11.44 4.51 -10.45
C GLU A 92 10.49 3.44 -11.01
N ARG A 93 9.18 3.64 -10.83
CA ARG A 93 8.10 2.74 -11.27
C ARG A 93 7.59 2.98 -12.69
N LYS A 94 8.09 4.03 -13.36
CA LYS A 94 7.71 4.47 -14.72
C LYS A 94 8.78 4.09 -15.72
#